data_AF-X1GNK8-F1
#
_entry.id   AF-X1GNK8-F1
#
_cell.length_a   1.000
_cell.length_b   1.000
_cell.length_c   1.000
_cell.angle_alpha   90.00
_cell.angle_beta   90.00
_cell.angle_gamma   90.00
#
_symmetry.space_group_name_H-M   'P 1'
#
loop_
_entity.id
_entity.type
_entity.pdbx_description
1 polymer ?
#
loop_
_entity_poly.entity_id
_entity_poly.type
_entity_poly.pdbx_seq_one_letter_code
_entity_poly.pdbx_strand_id
1 'polypeptide(L)'
;EGTQQVLIVGVPRDVINAEMQALRAAGINSHTLELKTIALTRAVNKEQALILNIEPSSFDIIIVVNGIPEVMRTVAWQQDSLTGEDRVEHLAMNLELTAGFYNSHHPDTPLDPATPFLITGQLSGDLDLMEKLPARVGYPIESLSPRLECPKHMPVSQYAVNIGLALKGTVPAKSLEQDGYLPPDINLLPETYKAWKPSARQIYFAGAVIAAIALLFPLYQLTSGAMDKTADLQASYNILNTELQRRQLEIKNREPLRKAIVEYNTIVNMGGGFTEDLRVIKSEADQLGVQV
;
A
#
# COMPACT_ATOMS: atom_id res chain seq x y z
N GLU A 1 -30.94 16.11 -32.39
CA GLU A 1 -31.01 15.45 -31.07
C GLU A 1 -29.74 14.61 -30.90
N GLY A 2 -29.04 14.73 -29.78
CA GLY A 2 -27.75 14.05 -29.58
C GLY A 2 -27.97 12.64 -29.05
N THR A 3 -27.74 11.62 -29.86
CA THR A 3 -27.72 10.22 -29.41
C THR A 3 -26.43 9.94 -28.65
N GLN A 4 -26.51 9.60 -27.36
CA GLN A 4 -25.37 9.17 -26.56
C GLN A 4 -25.14 7.66 -26.76
N GLN A 5 -23.96 7.29 -27.27
CA GLN A 5 -23.54 5.90 -27.37
C GLN A 5 -22.70 5.53 -26.13
N VAL A 6 -22.98 4.37 -25.53
CA VAL A 6 -22.27 3.87 -24.35
C VAL A 6 -21.75 2.48 -24.66
N LEU A 7 -20.43 2.29 -24.50
CA LEU A 7 -19.80 0.98 -24.59
C LEU A 7 -19.73 0.35 -23.20
N ILE A 8 -20.32 -0.82 -23.05
CA ILE A 8 -20.32 -1.59 -21.81
C ILE A 8 -19.51 -2.86 -22.03
N VAL A 9 -18.54 -3.12 -21.15
CA VAL A 9 -17.72 -4.33 -21.17
C VAL A 9 -17.92 -5.08 -19.86
N GLY A 10 -18.28 -6.37 -19.97
CA GLY A 10 -18.36 -7.29 -18.84
C GLY A 10 -17.33 -8.40 -18.98
N VAL A 11 -16.54 -8.64 -17.93
CA VAL A 11 -15.60 -9.76 -17.86
C VAL A 11 -15.83 -10.53 -16.57
N PRO A 12 -15.84 -11.88 -16.59
CA PRO A 12 -15.94 -12.68 -15.38
C PRO A 12 -14.83 -12.33 -14.37
N ARG A 13 -15.22 -12.13 -13.11
CA ARG A 13 -14.30 -11.67 -12.05
C ARG A 13 -13.20 -12.68 -11.76
N ASP A 14 -13.52 -13.96 -11.81
CA ASP A 14 -12.60 -15.07 -11.63
C ASP A 14 -11.46 -15.05 -12.67
N VAL A 15 -11.78 -14.78 -13.93
CA VAL A 15 -10.78 -14.61 -15.01
C VAL A 15 -9.84 -13.45 -14.68
N ILE A 16 -10.38 -12.28 -14.33
CA ILE A 16 -9.57 -11.12 -13.95
C ILE A 16 -8.69 -11.42 -12.74
N ASN A 17 -9.25 -12.06 -11.71
CA ASN A 17 -8.51 -12.38 -10.49
C ASN A 17 -7.35 -13.35 -10.77
N ALA A 18 -7.56 -14.37 -11.61
CA ALA A 18 -6.53 -15.35 -11.96
C ALA A 18 -5.35 -14.68 -12.67
N GLU A 19 -5.62 -13.85 -13.68
CA GLU A 19 -4.60 -13.08 -14.40
C GLU A 19 -3.82 -12.15 -13.46
N MET A 20 -4.54 -11.40 -12.63
CA MET A 20 -3.93 -10.47 -11.68
C MET A 20 -3.08 -11.16 -10.61
N GLN A 21 -3.47 -12.37 -10.17
CA GLN A 21 -2.68 -13.18 -9.25
C GLN A 21 -1.41 -13.70 -9.91
N ALA A 22 -1.49 -14.17 -11.16
CA ALA A 22 -0.33 -14.61 -11.92
C ALA A 22 0.71 -13.48 -12.10
N LEU A 23 0.25 -12.28 -12.49
CA LEU A 23 1.12 -11.11 -12.62
C LEU A 23 1.78 -10.73 -11.29
N ARG A 24 1.03 -10.75 -10.17
CA ARG A 24 1.58 -10.50 -8.83
C ARG A 24 2.59 -11.54 -8.39
N ALA A 25 2.35 -12.82 -8.68
CA ALA A 25 3.29 -13.90 -8.40
C ALA A 25 4.61 -13.71 -9.15
N ALA A 26 4.57 -13.11 -10.34
CA ALA A 26 5.74 -12.70 -11.12
C ALA A 26 6.35 -11.36 -10.66
N GLY A 27 5.84 -10.73 -9.60
CA GLY A 27 6.32 -9.42 -9.12
C GLY A 27 5.90 -8.23 -9.98
N ILE A 28 4.94 -8.41 -10.90
CA ILE A 28 4.48 -7.37 -11.82
C ILE A 28 3.30 -6.62 -11.20
N ASN A 29 3.49 -5.33 -10.94
CA ASN A 29 2.43 -4.43 -10.49
C ASN A 29 1.73 -3.80 -11.70
N SER A 30 0.53 -4.29 -12.01
CA SER A 30 -0.26 -3.78 -13.13
C SER A 30 -0.89 -2.43 -12.80
N HIS A 31 -0.78 -1.49 -13.75
CA HIS A 31 -1.36 -0.15 -13.63
C HIS A 31 -2.66 -0.01 -14.44
N THR A 32 -2.79 -0.82 -15.49
CA THR A 32 -3.92 -0.82 -16.42
C THR A 32 -4.22 -2.26 -16.83
N LEU A 33 -5.49 -2.56 -17.02
CA LEU A 33 -5.96 -3.79 -17.62
C LEU A 33 -6.95 -3.42 -18.72
N GLU A 34 -6.85 -4.03 -19.89
CA GLU A 34 -7.63 -3.66 -21.07
C GLU A 34 -7.87 -4.89 -21.96
N LEU A 35 -8.93 -4.84 -22.77
CA LEU A 35 -9.17 -5.84 -23.80
C LEU A 35 -8.10 -5.74 -24.90
N LYS A 36 -7.59 -6.89 -25.34
CA LYS A 36 -6.63 -7.00 -26.45
C LYS A 36 -7.10 -6.26 -27.70
N THR A 37 -8.37 -6.39 -28.05
CA THR A 37 -8.99 -5.79 -29.24
C THR A 37 -8.95 -4.27 -29.21
N ILE A 38 -9.20 -3.65 -28.05
CA ILE A 38 -9.13 -2.19 -27.86
C ILE A 38 -7.70 -1.69 -28.01
N ALA A 39 -6.73 -2.42 -27.44
CA ALA A 39 -5.32 -2.11 -27.63
C ALA A 39 -4.92 -2.21 -29.11
N LEU A 40 -5.36 -3.25 -29.83
CA LEU A 40 -5.10 -3.41 -31.26
C LEU A 40 -5.67 -2.25 -32.08
N THR A 41 -6.92 -1.84 -31.83
CA THR A 41 -7.49 -0.67 -32.51
C THR A 41 -6.63 0.58 -32.29
N ARG A 42 -6.07 0.76 -31.09
CA ARG A 42 -5.16 1.88 -30.79
C ARG A 42 -3.84 1.79 -31.55
N ALA A 43 -3.29 0.59 -31.72
CA ALA A 43 -2.08 0.38 -32.49
C ALA A 43 -2.29 0.65 -33.98
N VAL A 44 -3.43 0.21 -34.51
CA VAL A 44 -3.81 0.38 -35.92
C VAL A 44 -4.13 1.84 -36.26
N ASN A 45 -4.83 2.54 -35.38
CA ASN A 45 -5.16 3.97 -35.53
C ASN A 45 -5.76 4.29 -36.93
N LYS A 46 -6.85 3.61 -37.28
CA LYS A 46 -7.61 3.82 -38.53
C LYS A 46 -9.07 4.07 -38.20
N GLU A 47 -9.76 4.82 -39.05
CA GLU A 47 -11.21 5.01 -38.96
C GLU A 47 -11.95 3.70 -39.19
N GLN A 48 -11.56 3.02 -40.28
CA GLN A 48 -12.11 1.76 -40.72
C GLN A 48 -10.96 0.79 -40.98
N ALA A 49 -11.04 -0.41 -40.41
CA ALA A 49 -10.04 -1.45 -40.62
C ALA A 49 -10.60 -2.83 -40.30
N LEU A 50 -10.12 -3.83 -41.03
CA LEU A 50 -10.30 -5.23 -40.72
C LEU A 50 -9.00 -5.76 -40.15
N ILE A 51 -9.02 -6.24 -38.90
CA ILE A 51 -7.82 -6.72 -38.21
C ILE A 51 -8.00 -8.21 -37.95
N LEU A 52 -7.01 -9.00 -38.35
CA LEU A 52 -6.89 -10.41 -38.00
C LEU A 52 -5.66 -10.60 -37.12
N ASN A 53 -5.87 -10.81 -35.83
CA ASN A 53 -4.81 -11.13 -34.88
C ASN A 53 -4.68 -12.65 -34.72
N ILE A 54 -3.57 -13.23 -35.16
CA ILE A 54 -3.39 -14.68 -35.22
C ILE A 54 -2.39 -15.13 -34.14
N GLU A 55 -2.89 -15.87 -33.15
CA GLU A 55 -2.09 -16.50 -32.10
C GLU A 55 -2.05 -18.03 -32.29
N PRO A 56 -1.14 -18.76 -31.62
CA PRO A 56 -1.02 -20.20 -31.78
C PRO A 56 -2.30 -21.00 -31.46
N SER A 57 -3.10 -20.55 -30.49
CA SER A 57 -4.28 -21.27 -29.98
C SER A 57 -5.62 -20.60 -30.32
N SER A 58 -5.59 -19.37 -30.84
CA SER A 58 -6.79 -18.62 -31.22
C SER A 58 -6.46 -17.53 -32.22
N PHE A 59 -7.47 -17.02 -32.90
CA PHE A 59 -7.35 -15.79 -33.66
C PHE A 59 -8.53 -14.86 -33.39
N ASP A 60 -8.27 -13.56 -33.45
CA ASP A 60 -9.26 -12.51 -33.26
C ASP A 60 -9.53 -11.83 -34.59
N ILE A 61 -10.80 -11.71 -34.97
CA ILE A 61 -11.27 -10.89 -36.09
C ILE A 61 -11.94 -9.65 -35.50
N ILE A 62 -11.44 -8.48 -35.86
CA ILE A 62 -11.90 -7.20 -35.35
C ILE A 62 -12.27 -6.32 -36.54
N ILE A 63 -13.48 -5.77 -36.52
CA ILE A 63 -13.92 -4.77 -37.48
C ILE A 63 -13.98 -3.45 -36.74
N VAL A 64 -13.14 -2.51 -37.17
CA VAL A 64 -13.07 -1.14 -36.65
C VAL A 64 -13.87 -0.24 -37.58
N VAL A 65 -14.73 0.58 -37.00
CA VAL A 65 -15.52 1.61 -37.70
C VAL A 65 -15.58 2.85 -36.81
N ASN A 66 -15.43 4.03 -37.41
CA ASN A 66 -15.28 5.30 -36.69
C ASN A 66 -14.18 5.25 -35.60
N GLY A 67 -13.15 4.43 -35.78
CA GLY A 67 -12.05 4.25 -34.81
C GLY A 67 -12.37 3.42 -33.57
N ILE A 68 -13.53 2.76 -33.54
CA ILE A 68 -13.98 1.93 -32.42
C ILE A 68 -14.20 0.50 -32.94
N PRO A 69 -13.85 -0.56 -32.18
CA PRO A 69 -14.20 -1.91 -32.59
C PRO A 69 -15.71 -2.14 -32.47
N GLU A 70 -16.39 -2.34 -33.61
CA GLU A 70 -17.82 -2.68 -33.65
C GLU A 70 -18.04 -4.20 -33.61
N VAL A 71 -17.10 -4.98 -34.18
CA VAL A 71 -17.10 -6.43 -34.08
C VAL A 71 -15.81 -6.91 -33.44
N MET A 72 -15.94 -7.78 -32.44
CA MET A 72 -14.84 -8.44 -31.75
C MET A 72 -15.18 -9.92 -31.67
N ARG A 73 -14.52 -10.75 -32.48
CA ARG A 73 -14.77 -12.19 -32.51
C ARG A 73 -13.47 -12.97 -32.33
N THR A 74 -13.39 -13.75 -31.25
CA THR A 74 -12.28 -14.68 -31.02
C THR A 74 -12.71 -16.09 -31.40
N VAL A 75 -11.86 -16.80 -32.13
CA VAL A 75 -12.06 -18.20 -32.53
C VAL A 75 -10.90 -19.04 -32.02
N ALA A 76 -11.19 -20.08 -31.25
CA ALA A 76 -10.19 -21.07 -30.87
C ALA A 76 -9.87 -21.97 -32.06
N TRP A 77 -8.60 -22.30 -32.26
CA TRP A 77 -8.16 -23.18 -33.35
C TRP A 77 -6.91 -23.97 -32.97
N GLN A 78 -6.68 -25.08 -33.66
CA GLN A 78 -5.53 -25.96 -33.45
C GLN A 78 -4.69 -26.01 -34.73
N GLN A 79 -3.73 -25.09 -34.86
CA GLN A 79 -2.93 -24.94 -36.07
C GLN A 79 -2.18 -26.22 -36.47
N ASP A 80 -1.72 -27.02 -35.50
CA ASP A 80 -0.89 -28.21 -35.74
C ASP A 80 -1.66 -29.35 -36.42
N SER A 81 -2.99 -29.27 -36.42
CA SER A 81 -3.88 -30.25 -37.06
C SER A 81 -4.18 -29.94 -38.53
N LEU A 82 -3.78 -28.77 -39.03
CA LEU A 82 -4.12 -28.26 -40.36
C LEU A 82 -2.90 -28.16 -41.27
N THR A 83 -3.08 -28.46 -42.55
CA THR A 83 -2.05 -28.17 -43.57
C THR A 83 -1.99 -26.65 -43.84
N GLY A 84 -0.93 -26.17 -44.50
CA GLY A 84 -0.77 -24.74 -44.81
C GLY A 84 -1.95 -24.13 -45.57
N GLU A 85 -2.48 -24.84 -46.58
CA GLU A 85 -3.65 -24.40 -47.36
C GLU A 85 -4.94 -24.45 -46.54
N ASP A 86 -5.14 -25.50 -45.73
CA ASP A 86 -6.31 -25.60 -44.85
C ASP A 86 -6.32 -24.48 -43.80
N ARG A 87 -5.14 -24.05 -43.31
CA ARG A 87 -5.01 -22.91 -42.39
C ARG A 87 -5.50 -21.62 -43.05
N VAL A 88 -5.05 -21.35 -44.28
CA VAL A 88 -5.47 -20.15 -45.03
C VAL A 88 -6.96 -20.16 -45.28
N GLU A 89 -7.52 -21.28 -45.75
CA GLU A 89 -8.95 -21.38 -46.03
C GLU A 89 -9.79 -21.24 -44.74
N HIS A 90 -9.35 -21.84 -43.63
CA HIS A 90 -10.04 -21.71 -42.35
C HIS A 90 -10.09 -20.27 -41.84
N LEU A 91 -8.98 -19.53 -41.96
CA LEU A 91 -8.90 -18.12 -41.60
C LEU A 91 -9.77 -17.26 -42.53
N ALA A 92 -9.66 -17.47 -43.84
CA ALA A 92 -10.43 -16.73 -44.83
C ALA A 92 -11.93 -16.92 -44.64
N MET A 93 -12.41 -18.15 -44.50
CA MET A 93 -13.82 -18.46 -44.28
C MET A 93 -14.36 -17.76 -43.01
N ASN A 94 -13.62 -17.81 -41.90
CA ASN A 94 -14.05 -17.13 -40.67
C ASN A 94 -14.10 -15.61 -40.82
N LEU A 95 -13.18 -15.04 -41.60
CA LEU A 95 -13.13 -13.61 -41.88
C LEU A 95 -14.28 -13.18 -42.80
N GLU A 96 -14.57 -13.95 -43.86
CA GLU A 96 -15.72 -13.74 -44.73
C GLU A 96 -17.04 -13.83 -43.98
N LEU A 97 -17.21 -14.84 -43.12
CA LEU A 97 -18.40 -14.97 -42.27
C LEU A 97 -18.58 -13.76 -41.34
N THR A 98 -17.48 -13.24 -40.80
CA THR A 98 -17.52 -12.09 -39.88
C THR A 98 -17.81 -10.78 -40.63
N ALA A 99 -17.20 -10.57 -41.79
CA ALA A 99 -17.49 -9.43 -42.66
C ALA A 99 -18.92 -9.48 -43.22
N GLY A 100 -19.40 -10.66 -43.62
CA GLY A 100 -20.77 -10.87 -44.07
C GLY A 100 -21.79 -10.64 -42.94
N PHE A 101 -21.48 -11.08 -41.72
CA PHE A 101 -22.29 -10.74 -40.53
C PHE A 101 -22.38 -9.23 -40.33
N TYR A 102 -21.26 -8.51 -40.41
CA TYR A 102 -21.25 -7.05 -40.29
C TYR A 102 -22.10 -6.37 -41.37
N ASN A 103 -21.85 -6.67 -42.64
CA ASN A 103 -22.53 -6.05 -43.79
C ASN A 103 -24.05 -6.32 -43.77
N SER A 104 -24.48 -7.49 -43.32
CA SER A 104 -25.92 -7.81 -43.21
C SER A 104 -26.64 -7.02 -42.12
N HIS A 105 -25.94 -6.58 -41.08
CA HIS A 105 -26.47 -5.72 -40.01
C HIS A 105 -26.32 -4.22 -40.30
N HIS A 106 -25.52 -3.86 -41.32
CA HIS A 106 -25.26 -2.47 -41.73
C HIS A 106 -25.51 -2.30 -43.25
N PRO A 107 -26.74 -2.51 -43.74
CA PRO A 107 -27.03 -2.50 -45.17
C PRO A 107 -26.77 -1.13 -45.82
N ASP A 108 -26.92 -0.05 -45.07
CA ASP A 108 -26.70 1.33 -45.55
C ASP A 108 -25.22 1.75 -45.52
N THR A 109 -24.40 1.08 -44.69
CA THR A 109 -22.98 1.38 -44.49
C THR A 109 -22.16 0.08 -44.39
N PRO A 110 -22.11 -0.74 -45.45
CA PRO A 110 -21.28 -1.94 -45.45
C PRO A 110 -19.80 -1.57 -45.41
N LEU A 111 -18.95 -2.56 -45.11
CA LEU A 111 -17.50 -2.42 -45.23
C LEU A 111 -17.12 -2.05 -46.67
N ASP A 112 -16.33 -1.00 -46.83
CA ASP A 112 -15.77 -0.60 -48.12
C ASP A 112 -14.80 -1.71 -48.58
N PRO A 113 -14.88 -2.21 -49.83
CA PRO A 113 -13.87 -3.11 -50.39
C PRO A 113 -12.42 -2.57 -50.31
N ALA A 114 -12.23 -1.26 -50.21
CA ALA A 114 -10.94 -0.61 -50.00
C ALA A 114 -10.51 -0.57 -48.51
N THR A 115 -11.32 -1.10 -47.59
CA THR A 115 -11.00 -1.17 -46.15
C THR A 115 -9.65 -1.89 -45.94
N PRO A 116 -8.69 -1.28 -45.22
CA PRO A 116 -7.40 -1.90 -45.00
C PRO A 116 -7.53 -3.16 -44.15
N PHE A 117 -6.89 -4.23 -44.61
CA PHE A 117 -6.77 -5.50 -43.91
C PHE A 117 -5.39 -5.61 -43.26
N LEU A 118 -5.36 -5.75 -41.94
CA LEU A 118 -4.13 -5.86 -41.17
C LEU A 118 -4.04 -7.24 -40.51
N ILE A 119 -2.88 -7.88 -40.64
CA ILE A 119 -2.59 -9.15 -39.99
C ILE A 119 -1.58 -8.91 -38.87
N THR A 120 -1.94 -9.29 -37.65
CA THR A 120 -1.15 -9.10 -36.42
C THR A 120 -1.02 -10.41 -35.64
N GLY A 121 -0.29 -10.38 -34.53
CA GLY A 121 -0.12 -11.52 -33.64
C GLY A 121 1.10 -12.37 -34.01
N GLN A 122 1.36 -13.41 -33.22
CA GLN A 122 2.59 -14.19 -33.34
C GLN A 122 2.80 -14.79 -34.74
N LEU A 123 1.72 -15.15 -35.44
CA LEU A 123 1.77 -15.77 -36.76
C LEU A 123 1.75 -14.76 -37.92
N SER A 124 1.77 -13.45 -37.65
CA SER A 124 1.82 -12.42 -38.70
C SER A 124 3.13 -12.42 -39.49
N GLY A 125 4.15 -13.17 -39.06
CA GLY A 125 5.41 -13.34 -39.78
C GLY A 125 5.43 -14.57 -40.70
N ASP A 126 4.38 -15.37 -40.73
CA ASP A 126 4.27 -16.53 -41.60
C ASP A 126 4.05 -16.08 -43.05
N LEU A 127 5.07 -16.23 -43.89
CA LEU A 127 5.07 -15.77 -45.28
C LEU A 127 3.96 -16.42 -46.11
N ASP A 128 3.65 -17.71 -45.86
CA ASP A 128 2.62 -18.43 -46.60
C ASP A 128 1.23 -17.83 -46.32
N LEU A 129 0.98 -17.46 -45.06
CA LEU A 129 -0.25 -16.77 -44.66
C LEU A 129 -0.32 -15.36 -45.24
N MET A 130 0.78 -14.60 -45.20
CA MET A 130 0.80 -13.22 -45.72
C MET A 130 0.59 -13.15 -47.23
N GLU A 131 1.03 -14.17 -47.98
CA GLU A 131 0.90 -14.20 -49.44
C GLU A 131 -0.49 -14.69 -49.88
N LYS A 132 -0.98 -15.79 -49.30
CA LYS A 132 -2.21 -16.45 -49.77
C LYS A 132 -3.48 -15.83 -49.23
N LEU A 133 -3.48 -15.31 -47.99
CA LEU A 133 -4.69 -14.84 -47.34
C LEU A 133 -5.27 -13.57 -48.01
N PRO A 134 -4.49 -12.54 -48.39
CA PRO A 134 -5.03 -11.36 -49.07
C PRO A 134 -5.68 -11.69 -50.41
N ALA A 135 -5.08 -12.61 -51.18
CA ALA A 135 -5.62 -13.05 -52.46
C ALA A 135 -6.99 -13.75 -52.31
N ARG A 136 -7.22 -14.42 -51.18
CA ARG A 136 -8.46 -15.15 -50.89
C ARG A 136 -9.58 -14.25 -50.35
N VAL A 137 -9.22 -13.20 -49.62
CA VAL A 137 -10.14 -12.39 -48.79
C VAL A 137 -10.68 -11.14 -49.50
N GLY A 138 -9.96 -10.61 -50.50
CA GLY A 138 -10.44 -9.51 -51.34
C GLY A 138 -10.37 -8.11 -50.71
N TYR A 139 -9.71 -7.95 -49.56
CA TYR A 139 -9.40 -6.64 -48.95
C TYR A 139 -7.91 -6.30 -49.11
N PRO A 140 -7.53 -5.04 -49.33
CA PRO A 140 -6.14 -4.63 -49.49
C PRO A 140 -5.36 -4.80 -48.19
N ILE A 141 -4.25 -5.54 -48.24
CA ILE A 141 -3.37 -5.69 -47.07
C ILE A 141 -2.59 -4.38 -46.80
N GLU A 142 -2.58 -3.93 -45.56
CA GLU A 142 -1.79 -2.78 -45.10
C GLU A 142 -0.83 -3.20 -43.98
N SER A 143 0.39 -2.66 -44.00
CA SER A 143 1.37 -2.90 -42.93
C SER A 143 1.12 -1.97 -41.75
N LEU A 144 1.23 -2.51 -40.53
CA LEU A 144 1.06 -1.74 -39.30
C LEU A 144 2.14 -0.65 -39.20
N SER A 145 1.71 0.61 -39.18
CA SER A 145 2.56 1.78 -39.04
C SER A 145 2.29 2.47 -37.69
N PRO A 146 2.93 2.03 -36.60
CA PRO A 146 2.66 2.53 -35.26
C PRO A 146 3.16 3.97 -35.13
N ARG A 147 2.45 4.76 -34.32
CA ARG A 147 2.81 6.15 -34.00
C ARG A 147 4.03 6.28 -33.09
N LEU A 148 4.38 5.19 -32.42
CA LEU A 148 5.55 5.13 -31.56
C LEU A 148 6.79 4.89 -32.41
N GLU A 149 7.89 5.55 -32.08
CA GLU A 149 9.19 5.21 -32.66
C GLU A 149 9.58 3.78 -32.26
N CYS A 150 9.46 2.85 -33.21
CA CYS A 150 9.85 1.47 -33.01
C CYS A 150 11.29 1.24 -33.49
N PRO A 151 12.08 0.40 -32.79
CA PRO A 151 13.38 -0.03 -33.28
C PRO A 151 13.27 -0.68 -34.67
N LYS A 152 14.25 -0.45 -35.55
CA LYS A 152 14.23 -0.86 -36.97
C LYS A 152 13.97 -2.36 -37.20
N HIS A 153 14.32 -3.22 -36.24
CA HIS A 153 14.19 -4.68 -36.35
C HIS A 153 13.08 -5.26 -35.47
N MET A 154 12.24 -4.41 -34.87
CA MET A 154 11.11 -4.87 -34.08
C MET A 154 10.03 -5.45 -35.01
N PRO A 155 9.54 -6.68 -34.80
CA PRO A 155 8.44 -7.23 -35.58
C PRO A 155 7.13 -6.58 -35.12
N VAL A 156 6.86 -5.40 -35.67
CA VAL A 156 5.77 -4.50 -35.26
C VAL A 156 4.41 -5.21 -35.23
N SER A 157 4.07 -5.97 -36.27
CA SER A 157 2.80 -6.70 -36.34
C SER A 157 2.65 -7.78 -35.26
N GLN A 158 3.74 -8.41 -34.82
CA GLN A 158 3.70 -9.41 -33.75
C GLN A 158 3.45 -8.78 -32.37
N TYR A 159 3.94 -7.56 -32.16
CA TYR A 159 3.80 -6.82 -30.90
C TYR A 159 2.70 -5.74 -30.97
N ALA A 160 1.79 -5.81 -31.94
CA ALA A 160 0.76 -4.80 -32.16
C ALA A 160 -0.08 -4.54 -30.89
N VAL A 161 -0.46 -5.58 -30.17
CA VAL A 161 -1.17 -5.48 -28.88
C VAL A 161 -0.37 -4.68 -27.87
N ASN A 162 0.92 -5.02 -27.70
CA ASN A 162 1.81 -4.38 -26.73
C ASN A 162 2.04 -2.90 -27.08
N ILE A 163 2.20 -2.59 -28.37
CA ILE A 163 2.29 -1.21 -28.86
C ILE A 163 0.99 -0.46 -28.52
N GLY A 164 -0.15 -1.07 -28.78
CA GLY A 164 -1.46 -0.54 -28.43
C GLY A 164 -1.64 -0.26 -26.94
N LEU A 165 -1.14 -1.14 -26.07
CA LEU A 165 -1.12 -0.94 -24.62
C LEU A 165 -0.16 0.18 -24.21
N ALA A 166 1.02 0.28 -24.84
CA ALA A 166 1.99 1.33 -24.55
C ALA A 166 1.51 2.72 -25.00
N LEU A 167 0.67 2.80 -26.03
CA LEU A 167 0.03 4.04 -26.48
C LEU A 167 -1.07 4.52 -25.52
N LYS A 168 -1.45 3.72 -24.52
CA LYS A 168 -2.45 4.10 -23.54
C LYS A 168 -1.91 5.19 -22.60
N GLY A 169 -2.58 6.34 -22.58
CA GLY A 169 -2.24 7.46 -21.70
C GLY A 169 -1.04 8.31 -22.14
N THR A 170 -0.45 8.03 -23.31
CA THR A 170 0.68 8.79 -23.87
C THR A 170 0.27 9.87 -24.88
N VAL A 171 -1.00 9.89 -25.32
CA VAL A 171 -1.52 10.92 -26.24
C VAL A 171 -2.13 12.07 -25.43
N PRO A 172 -1.55 13.29 -25.43
CA PRO A 172 -2.16 14.46 -24.82
C PRO A 172 -3.41 14.88 -25.60
N ALA A 173 -4.44 15.33 -24.88
CA ALA A 173 -5.68 15.83 -25.48
C ALA A 173 -5.53 17.06 -26.40
N LYS A 174 -4.31 17.58 -26.61
CA LYS A 174 -4.04 18.75 -27.46
C LYS A 174 -3.40 18.43 -28.82
N SER A 175 -2.96 17.19 -29.06
CA SER A 175 -2.57 16.71 -30.39
C SER A 175 -3.74 16.07 -31.15
N LEU A 176 -4.96 16.24 -30.63
CA LEU A 176 -6.21 15.61 -31.11
C LEU A 176 -6.72 16.16 -32.44
N GLU A 177 -6.26 17.33 -32.86
CA GLU A 177 -6.79 17.99 -34.06
C GLU A 177 -6.10 17.60 -35.36
N GLN A 178 -4.98 16.84 -35.32
CA GLN A 178 -4.20 16.64 -36.53
C GLN A 178 -4.32 15.29 -37.24
N ASP A 179 -4.37 14.09 -36.64
CA ASP A 179 -4.27 12.87 -37.49
C ASP A 179 -4.77 11.50 -36.91
N GLY A 180 -5.61 11.41 -35.86
CA GLY A 180 -5.95 10.07 -35.30
C GLY A 180 -7.27 9.85 -34.61
N TYR A 181 -7.68 8.58 -34.60
CA TYR A 181 -8.85 8.07 -33.90
C TYR A 181 -8.45 7.54 -32.54
N LEU A 182 -9.12 8.01 -31.49
CA LEU A 182 -8.91 7.50 -30.13
C LEU A 182 -9.94 6.42 -29.82
N PRO A 183 -9.52 5.14 -29.71
CA PRO A 183 -10.41 4.14 -29.18
C PRO A 183 -10.75 4.44 -27.71
N PRO A 184 -11.87 3.91 -27.19
CA PRO A 184 -12.32 4.16 -25.83
C PRO A 184 -11.24 3.88 -24.78
N ASP A 185 -11.06 4.78 -23.81
CA ASP A 185 -10.15 4.57 -22.69
C ASP A 185 -10.84 3.72 -21.61
N ILE A 186 -10.71 2.39 -21.74
CA ILE A 186 -11.34 1.42 -20.83
C ILE A 186 -10.27 0.84 -19.91
N ASN A 187 -10.40 1.03 -18.61
CA ASN A 187 -9.53 0.36 -17.63
C ASN A 187 -10.34 -0.65 -16.82
N LEU A 188 -10.10 -1.94 -17.09
CA LEU A 188 -10.75 -3.07 -16.42
C LEU A 188 -10.07 -3.45 -15.10
N LEU A 189 -9.00 -2.73 -14.68
CA LEU A 189 -8.24 -3.09 -13.49
C LEU A 189 -9.10 -2.87 -12.23
N PRO A 190 -9.42 -3.92 -11.47
CA PRO A 190 -10.22 -3.76 -10.27
C PRO A 190 -9.47 -2.95 -9.22
N GLU A 191 -10.20 -2.18 -8.42
CA GLU A 191 -9.60 -1.29 -7.43
C GLU A 191 -8.75 -2.02 -6.38
N THR A 192 -9.10 -3.26 -6.07
CA THR A 192 -8.34 -4.15 -5.16
C THR A 192 -6.92 -4.44 -5.66
N TYR A 193 -6.68 -4.26 -6.96
CA TYR A 193 -5.39 -4.51 -7.59
C TYR A 193 -4.58 -3.26 -7.89
N LYS A 194 -5.17 -2.07 -7.77
CA LYS A 194 -4.45 -0.80 -7.97
C LYS A 194 -3.35 -0.67 -6.91
N ALA A 195 -2.16 -0.27 -7.35
CA ALA A 195 -1.07 0.04 -6.42
C ALA A 195 -1.54 1.10 -5.42
N TRP A 196 -1.27 0.85 -4.13
CA TRP A 196 -1.62 1.81 -3.08
C TRP A 196 -0.91 3.13 -3.34
N LYS A 197 -1.68 4.17 -3.65
CA LYS A 197 -1.20 5.55 -3.76
C LYS A 197 -1.64 6.28 -2.50
N PRO A 198 -0.82 6.33 -1.43
CA PRO A 198 -1.19 7.08 -0.24
C PRO A 198 -1.46 8.53 -0.63
N SER A 199 -2.60 9.05 -0.20
CA SER A 199 -2.92 10.47 -0.38
C SER A 199 -1.88 11.31 0.36
N ALA A 200 -1.50 12.47 -0.18
CA ALA A 200 -0.56 13.38 0.50
C ALA A 200 -0.97 13.65 1.96
N ARG A 201 -2.28 13.73 2.22
CA ARG A 201 -2.83 13.85 3.58
C ARG A 201 -2.46 12.70 4.51
N GLN A 202 -2.46 11.45 4.01
CA GLN A 202 -2.07 10.27 4.77
C GLN A 202 -0.58 10.28 5.09
N ILE A 203 0.25 10.73 4.15
CA ILE A 203 1.70 10.89 4.36
C ILE A 203 1.96 11.95 5.43
N TYR A 204 1.32 13.12 5.33
CA TYR A 204 1.45 14.19 6.34
C TYR A 204 0.96 13.74 7.71
N PHE A 205 -0.16 13.00 7.77
CA PHE A 205 -0.68 12.46 9.03
C PHE A 205 0.30 11.48 9.66
N ALA A 206 0.83 10.53 8.90
CA ALA A 206 1.84 9.59 9.40
C ALA A 206 3.11 10.31 9.87
N GLY A 207 3.57 11.31 9.11
CA GLY A 207 4.70 12.16 9.52
C GLY A 207 4.43 12.94 10.81
N ALA A 208 3.23 13.50 10.98
CA ALA A 208 2.83 14.23 12.18
C ALA A 208 2.77 13.32 13.41
N VAL A 209 2.28 12.08 13.26
CA VAL A 209 2.26 11.09 14.35
C VAL A 209 3.68 10.72 14.78
N ILE A 210 4.58 10.47 13.82
CA ILE A 210 5.98 10.18 14.12
C ILE A 210 6.63 11.37 14.85
N ALA A 211 6.40 12.59 14.38
CA ALA A 211 6.91 13.80 15.02
C ALA A 211 6.36 13.99 16.46
N ALA A 212 5.07 13.72 16.67
CA ALA A 212 4.45 13.78 17.99
C ALA A 212 5.07 12.76 18.96
N ILE A 213 5.29 11.52 18.52
CA ILE A 213 5.97 10.48 19.32
C ILE A 213 7.40 10.91 19.66
N ALA A 214 8.13 11.45 18.69
CA ALA A 214 9.50 11.94 18.91
C ALA A 214 9.54 13.09 19.93
N LEU A 215 8.54 13.98 19.93
CA LEU A 215 8.42 15.08 20.90
C LEU A 215 8.01 14.61 22.31
N LEU A 216 7.30 13.50 22.44
CA LEU A 216 6.94 12.92 23.75
C LEU A 216 8.11 12.21 24.42
N PHE A 217 9.09 11.73 23.65
CA PHE A 217 10.27 11.04 24.18
C PHE A 217 11.11 11.85 25.19
N PRO A 218 11.48 13.12 24.95
CA PRO A 218 12.21 13.92 25.94
C PRO A 218 11.37 14.20 27.20
N LEU A 219 10.05 14.36 27.08
CA LEU A 219 9.17 14.52 28.23
C LEU A 219 9.18 13.28 29.12
N TYR A 220 9.14 12.09 28.51
CA TYR A 220 9.27 10.82 29.22
C TYR A 220 10.59 10.74 30.00
N GLN A 221 11.72 11.09 29.36
CA GLN A 221 13.05 11.09 29.99
C GLN A 221 13.14 12.08 31.18
N LEU A 222 12.53 13.25 31.06
CA LEU A 222 12.48 14.23 32.15
C LEU A 222 11.66 13.72 33.33
N THR A 223 10.50 13.10 33.06
CA THR A 223 9.66 12.54 34.13
C THR A 223 10.31 11.34 34.82
N SER A 224 10.97 10.44 34.09
CA SER A 224 11.67 9.30 34.69
C SER A 224 12.84 9.78 35.55
N GLY A 225 13.64 10.74 35.06
CA GLY A 225 14.74 11.30 35.85
C GLY A 225 14.29 12.09 37.08
N ALA A 226 13.09 12.70 37.05
CA ALA A 226 12.50 13.34 38.22
C ALA A 226 12.00 12.31 39.24
N MET A 227 11.38 11.21 38.79
CA MET A 227 10.92 10.12 39.64
C MET A 227 12.08 9.46 40.40
N ASP A 228 13.21 9.21 39.72
CA ASP A 228 14.41 8.64 40.36
C ASP A 228 14.91 9.55 41.50
N LYS A 229 14.98 10.87 41.26
CA LYS A 229 15.38 11.84 42.30
C LYS A 229 14.41 11.89 43.47
N THR A 230 13.12 11.75 43.23
CA THR A 230 12.12 11.71 44.32
C THR A 230 12.24 10.44 45.15
N ALA A 231 12.55 9.30 44.51
CA ALA A 231 12.79 8.04 45.20
C ALA A 231 14.05 8.12 46.07
N ASP A 232 15.15 8.69 45.56
CA ASP A 232 16.39 8.90 46.31
C ASP A 232 16.18 9.83 47.51
N LEU A 233 15.42 10.91 47.33
CA LEU A 233 15.14 11.86 48.40
C LEU A 233 14.25 11.24 49.47
N GLN A 234 13.28 10.43 49.08
CA GLN A 234 12.40 9.72 50.02
C GLN A 234 13.14 8.63 50.80
N ALA A 235 14.06 7.91 50.15
CA ALA A 235 14.96 6.97 50.82
C ALA A 235 15.83 7.70 51.87
N SER A 236 16.42 8.84 51.50
CA SER A 236 17.23 9.66 52.40
C SER A 236 16.42 10.22 53.58
N TYR A 237 15.19 10.67 53.32
CA TYR A 237 14.28 11.14 54.36
C TYR A 237 13.92 10.04 55.35
N ASN A 238 13.62 8.83 54.86
CA ASN A 238 13.30 7.69 55.71
C ASN A 238 14.48 7.30 56.61
N ILE A 239 15.70 7.28 56.07
CA ILE A 239 16.93 7.03 56.85
C ILE A 239 17.07 8.08 57.96
N LEU A 240 16.95 9.37 57.61
CA LEU A 240 17.12 10.45 58.58
C LEU A 240 16.04 10.39 59.68
N ASN A 241 14.81 10.06 59.31
CA ASN A 241 13.71 9.92 60.26
C ASN A 241 13.91 8.73 61.22
N THR A 242 14.42 7.60 60.73
CA THR A 242 14.76 6.46 61.60
C THR A 242 15.88 6.79 62.58
N GLU A 243 16.90 7.53 62.15
CA GLU A 243 17.98 7.99 63.03
C GLU A 243 17.45 8.98 64.08
N LEU A 244 16.55 9.90 63.70
CA LEU A 244 15.92 10.82 64.66
C LEU A 244 15.08 10.08 65.71
N GLN A 245 14.28 9.10 65.29
CA GLN A 245 13.51 8.27 66.22
C GLN A 245 14.42 7.51 67.19
N ARG A 246 15.54 6.97 66.70
CA ARG A 246 16.55 6.30 67.53
C ARG A 246 17.15 7.26 68.56
N ARG A 247 17.53 8.47 68.14
CA ARG A 247 18.05 9.52 69.02
C ARG A 247 17.03 9.95 70.08
N GLN A 248 15.77 10.09 69.71
CA GLN A 248 14.69 10.39 70.65
C GLN A 248 14.50 9.27 71.67
N LEU A 249 14.59 8.01 71.23
CA LEU A 249 14.51 6.86 72.13
C LEU A 249 15.71 6.82 73.10
N GLU A 250 16.92 7.13 72.62
CA GLU A 250 18.11 7.27 73.47
C GLU A 250 17.95 8.40 74.50
N ILE A 251 17.40 9.55 74.11
CA ILE A 251 17.14 10.67 75.01
C ILE A 251 16.10 10.27 76.07
N LYS A 252 15.00 9.62 75.66
CA LYS A 252 13.96 9.12 76.58
C LYS A 252 14.53 8.07 77.55
N ASN A 253 15.40 7.17 77.08
CA ASN A 253 16.07 6.19 77.94
C ASN A 253 17.08 6.84 78.91
N ARG A 254 17.59 8.03 78.61
CA ARG A 254 18.46 8.82 79.51
C ARG A 254 17.68 9.68 80.52
N GLU A 255 16.37 9.85 80.34
CA GLU A 255 15.50 10.57 81.25
C GLU A 255 15.44 9.96 82.66
N PRO A 256 15.28 8.63 82.86
CA PRO A 256 15.37 8.02 84.18
C PRO A 256 16.77 8.12 84.81
N LEU A 257 17.83 8.10 84.00
CA LEU A 257 19.20 8.36 84.46
C LEU A 257 19.35 9.79 84.99
N ARG A 258 18.82 10.78 84.27
CA ARG A 258 18.76 12.17 84.76
C ARG A 258 17.95 12.28 86.05
N LYS A 259 16.79 11.60 86.13
CA LYS A 259 15.95 11.59 87.33
C LYS A 259 16.67 10.96 88.52
N ALA A 260 17.39 9.85 88.31
CA ALA A 260 18.20 9.19 89.34
C ALA A 260 19.38 10.07 89.80
N ILE A 261 20.04 10.80 88.89
CA ILE A 261 21.09 11.77 89.27
C ILE A 261 20.50 12.93 90.09
N VAL A 262 19.32 13.43 89.73
CA VAL A 262 18.61 14.47 90.50
C VAL A 262 18.18 13.93 91.86
N GLU A 263 17.56 12.75 91.94
CA GLU A 263 17.20 12.10 93.21
C GLU A 263 18.44 11.84 94.08
N TYR A 264 19.54 11.36 93.51
CA TYR A 264 20.80 11.18 94.23
C TYR A 264 21.33 12.51 94.79
N ASN A 265 21.37 13.57 93.98
CA ASN A 265 21.74 14.91 94.47
C ASN A 265 20.78 15.44 95.54
N THR A 266 19.49 15.10 95.45
CA THR A 266 18.50 15.48 96.46
C THR A 266 18.75 14.71 97.76
N ILE A 267 19.07 13.42 97.69
CA ILE A 267 19.44 12.60 98.86
C ILE A 267 20.73 13.12 99.50
N VAL A 268 21.75 13.45 98.70
CA VAL A 268 23.00 14.02 99.20
C VAL A 268 22.77 15.39 99.86
N ASN A 269 21.89 16.23 99.29
CA ASN A 269 21.51 17.51 99.89
C ASN A 269 20.54 17.39 101.08
N MET A 270 19.82 16.27 101.22
CA MET A 270 19.00 15.93 102.39
C MET A 270 19.80 15.21 103.49
N GLY A 271 21.08 14.95 103.27
CA GLY A 271 22.05 14.62 104.32
C GLY A 271 22.29 15.84 105.20
N GLY A 272 21.32 16.15 106.06
CA GLY A 272 21.49 17.06 107.19
C GLY A 272 22.72 16.62 107.97
N GLY A 273 23.65 17.56 108.18
CA GLY A 273 24.96 17.27 108.73
C GLY A 273 24.86 16.54 110.06
N PHE A 274 25.70 15.52 110.23
CA PHE A 274 25.97 14.80 111.48
C PHE A 274 26.11 15.71 112.72
N THR A 275 26.45 16.99 112.51
CA THR A 275 26.56 18.03 113.53
C THR A 275 25.23 18.46 114.14
N GLU A 276 24.13 18.39 113.39
CA GLU A 276 22.80 18.82 113.88
C GLU A 276 22.12 17.72 114.70
N ASP A 277 22.31 16.45 114.32
CA ASP A 277 21.87 15.29 115.11
C ASP A 277 22.62 15.20 116.44
N LEU A 278 23.92 15.50 116.45
CA LEU A 278 24.71 15.60 117.69
C LEU A 278 24.22 16.72 118.63
N ARG A 279 23.62 17.79 118.06
CA ARG A 279 23.08 18.92 118.84
C ARG A 279 21.76 18.57 119.49
N VAL A 280 20.88 17.84 118.79
CA VAL A 280 19.60 17.36 119.31
C VAL A 280 19.83 16.33 120.43
N ILE A 281 20.72 15.35 120.20
CA ILE A 281 21.09 14.34 121.20
C ILE A 281 21.67 14.99 122.46
N LYS A 282 22.50 16.03 122.33
CA LYS A 282 23.03 16.76 123.47
C LYS A 282 21.95 17.52 124.24
N SER A 283 20.98 18.11 123.53
CA SER A 283 19.88 18.84 124.18
C SER A 283 18.89 17.92 124.91
N GLU A 284 18.66 16.70 124.41
CA GLU A 284 17.83 15.69 125.09
C GLU A 284 18.56 15.03 126.26
N ALA A 285 19.88 14.84 126.17
CA ALA A 285 20.71 14.40 127.29
C ALA A 285 20.71 15.40 128.46
N ASP A 286 20.82 16.70 128.16
CA ASP A 286 20.73 17.77 129.17
C ASP A 286 19.33 17.85 129.82
N GLN A 287 18.26 17.56 129.07
CA GLN A 287 16.88 17.51 129.60
C GLN A 287 16.61 16.30 130.50
N LEU A 288 17.30 15.18 130.27
CA LEU A 288 17.14 13.94 131.04
C LEU A 288 18.11 13.85 132.24
N GLY A 289 18.94 14.88 132.47
CA GLY A 289 19.90 14.92 133.58
C GLY A 289 21.04 13.92 133.46
N VAL A 290 21.35 13.48 132.24
CA VAL A 290 22.42 12.52 131.93
C VAL A 290 23.60 13.30 131.35
N GLN A 291 24.76 13.27 132.00
CA GLN A 291 25.99 13.76 131.37
C GLN A 291 26.42 12.79 130.27
N VAL A 292 26.49 13.29 129.03
CA VAL A 292 27.09 12.63 127.84
C VAL A 292 28.40 13.33 127.50
#